data_AF-A0AAU3QTT2-F1
#
_entry.id   AF-A0AAU3QTT2-F1
#
_cell.length_a   1.000
_cell.length_b   1.000
_cell.length_c   1.000
_cell.angle_alpha   90.00
_cell.angle_beta   90.00
_cell.angle_gamma   90.00
#
_symmetry.space_group_name_H-M   'P 1'
#
loop_
_entity.id
_entity.type
_entity.pdbx_description
1 polymer ?
#
loop_
_entity_poly.entity_id
_entity_poly.type
_entity_poly.pdbx_seq_one_letter_code
_entity_poly.pdbx_strand_id
1 'polypeptide(L)'
;MITIGQLAGYVGVSIKTIRVYHDKGLLQEPDRDASGYRRYGANDAIDLIKIRTLAEAGVPLARIRDLRSATDEEFRQALREIEDELTDRIRGLRATQGRLRQLAAGCLAPLPTEVGAHLEHLARWGFTPRWADLQRDLWILVFATHPDHAITLFHDQAETLADPALRQLFLDYDHAHDLDADDPRIDDLARRIAEATRERYGLDEPPELDAASDIPALIQRTVNASSPAWQRLDTLIRAQRAA
;
A
#
# COMPACT_ATOMS: atom_id res chain seq x y z
N MET A 1 -42.60 -40.53 2.65
CA MET A 1 -41.18 -40.60 3.07
C MET A 1 -40.32 -40.98 1.89
N ILE A 2 -39.11 -40.42 1.76
CA ILE A 2 -38.20 -40.60 0.62
C ILE A 2 -36.81 -41.08 1.07
N THR A 3 -36.02 -41.64 0.15
CA THR A 3 -34.62 -42.03 0.41
C THR A 3 -33.69 -40.82 0.45
N ILE A 4 -32.49 -40.99 1.03
CA ILE A 4 -31.45 -39.93 1.03
C ILE A 4 -31.09 -39.46 -0.40
N GLY A 5 -31.11 -40.35 -1.39
CA GLY A 5 -30.81 -40.00 -2.78
C GLY A 5 -31.90 -39.16 -3.42
N GLN A 6 -33.17 -39.48 -3.15
CA GLN A 6 -34.30 -38.65 -3.58
C GLN A 6 -34.28 -37.29 -2.88
N LEU A 7 -34.02 -37.25 -1.57
CA LEU A 7 -33.91 -36.01 -0.80
C LEU A 7 -32.80 -35.10 -1.37
N ALA A 8 -31.62 -35.68 -1.61
CA ALA A 8 -30.50 -35.01 -2.26
C ALA A 8 -30.90 -34.40 -3.61
N GLY A 9 -31.60 -35.18 -4.44
CA GLY A 9 -32.10 -34.72 -5.74
C GLY A 9 -33.08 -33.56 -5.63
N TYR A 10 -34.07 -33.65 -4.74
CA TYR A 10 -35.08 -32.59 -4.56
C TYR A 10 -34.50 -31.29 -4.01
N VAL A 11 -33.57 -31.39 -3.07
CA VAL A 11 -32.96 -30.21 -2.43
C VAL A 11 -31.73 -29.72 -3.19
N GLY A 12 -31.29 -30.42 -4.24
CA GLY A 12 -30.16 -30.01 -5.07
C GLY A 12 -28.81 -30.05 -4.36
N VAL A 13 -28.62 -31.00 -3.43
CA VAL A 13 -27.35 -31.19 -2.71
C VAL A 13 -26.82 -32.60 -2.94
N SER A 14 -25.54 -32.83 -2.67
CA SER A 14 -24.99 -34.19 -2.74
C SER A 14 -25.43 -35.03 -1.53
N ILE A 15 -25.52 -36.36 -1.70
CA ILE A 15 -25.70 -37.29 -0.57
C ILE A 15 -24.60 -37.10 0.48
N LYS A 16 -23.37 -36.79 0.05
CA LYS A 16 -22.24 -36.49 0.93
C LYS A 16 -22.52 -35.26 1.80
N THR A 17 -23.13 -34.21 1.23
CA THR A 17 -23.53 -33.00 1.96
C THR A 17 -24.52 -33.33 3.07
N ILE A 18 -25.54 -34.14 2.78
CA ILE A 18 -26.53 -34.57 3.78
C ILE A 18 -25.85 -35.34 4.93
N ARG A 19 -24.92 -36.24 4.61
CA ARG A 19 -24.12 -36.96 5.63
C ARG A 19 -23.30 -36.01 6.49
N VAL A 20 -22.61 -35.04 5.88
CA VAL A 20 -21.86 -34.01 6.62
C VAL A 20 -22.77 -33.22 7.56
N TYR A 21 -24.01 -32.94 7.16
CA TYR A 21 -24.97 -32.24 8.02
C TYR A 21 -25.46 -33.12 9.17
N HIS A 22 -25.65 -34.42 8.97
CA HIS A 22 -25.89 -35.36 10.07
C HIS A 22 -24.70 -35.43 11.03
N ASP A 23 -23.49 -35.62 10.50
CA ASP A 23 -22.26 -35.75 11.30
C ASP A 23 -22.00 -34.49 12.16
N LYS A 24 -22.35 -33.31 11.62
CA LYS A 24 -22.24 -32.02 12.33
C LYS A 24 -23.43 -31.69 13.22
N GLY A 25 -24.44 -32.57 13.30
CA GLY A 25 -25.66 -32.35 14.08
C GLY A 25 -26.57 -31.23 13.56
N LEU A 26 -26.39 -30.81 12.30
CA LEU A 26 -27.19 -29.78 11.66
C LEU A 26 -28.55 -30.30 11.21
N LEU A 27 -28.59 -31.55 10.73
CA LEU A 27 -29.80 -32.24 10.32
C LEU A 27 -29.96 -33.49 11.20
N GLN A 28 -31.12 -33.69 11.80
CA GLN A 28 -31.39 -34.90 12.57
C GLN A 28 -31.34 -36.13 11.67
N GLU A 29 -30.68 -37.19 12.13
CA GLU A 29 -30.61 -38.44 11.39
C GLU A 29 -31.84 -39.30 11.71
N PRO A 30 -32.71 -39.59 10.74
CA PRO A 30 -33.91 -40.38 10.99
C PRO A 30 -33.58 -41.85 11.21
N ASP A 31 -34.46 -42.54 11.93
CA ASP A 31 -34.37 -43.98 12.15
C ASP A 31 -34.40 -44.77 10.84
N ARG A 32 -33.84 -45.98 10.90
CA ARG A 32 -33.90 -46.92 9.79
C ARG A 32 -35.26 -47.64 9.81
N ASP A 33 -35.88 -47.76 8.65
CA ASP A 33 -37.09 -48.57 8.48
C ASP A 33 -36.79 -50.08 8.61
N ALA A 34 -37.83 -50.91 8.56
CA ALA A 34 -37.71 -52.36 8.61
C ALA A 34 -36.86 -52.96 7.45
N SER A 35 -36.62 -52.20 6.38
CA SER A 35 -35.75 -52.57 5.27
C SER A 35 -34.30 -52.09 5.45
N GLY A 36 -33.98 -51.45 6.58
CA GLY A 36 -32.65 -50.94 6.92
C GLY A 36 -32.30 -49.59 6.31
N TYR A 37 -33.25 -48.92 5.64
CA TYR A 37 -33.03 -47.63 4.97
C TYR A 37 -33.52 -46.46 5.81
N ARG A 38 -32.76 -45.36 5.79
CA ARG A 38 -33.20 -44.08 6.36
C ARG A 38 -34.29 -43.47 5.48
N ARG A 39 -35.34 -42.96 6.12
CA ARG A 39 -36.51 -42.39 5.47
C ARG A 39 -36.69 -40.95 5.91
N TYR A 40 -36.82 -40.06 4.94
CA TYR A 40 -36.93 -38.62 5.16
C TYR A 40 -38.34 -38.13 4.82
N GLY A 41 -38.86 -37.24 5.64
CA GLY A 41 -40.15 -36.57 5.46
C GLY A 41 -40.03 -35.20 4.81
N ALA A 42 -41.17 -34.51 4.71
CA ALA A 42 -41.22 -33.14 4.22
C ALA A 42 -40.46 -32.17 5.15
N ASN A 43 -40.52 -32.39 6.47
CA ASN A 43 -39.82 -31.55 7.44
C ASN A 43 -38.29 -31.63 7.27
N ASP A 44 -37.74 -32.83 7.02
CA ASP A 44 -36.31 -32.99 6.75
C ASP A 44 -35.88 -32.25 5.48
N ALA A 45 -36.74 -32.22 4.46
CA ALA A 45 -36.50 -31.47 3.23
C ALA A 45 -36.52 -29.96 3.48
N ILE A 46 -37.49 -29.46 4.26
CA ILE A 46 -37.58 -28.04 4.64
C ILE A 46 -36.34 -27.62 5.45
N ASP A 47 -35.94 -28.42 6.43
CA ASP A 47 -34.75 -28.15 7.24
C ASP A 47 -33.47 -28.16 6.39
N LEU A 48 -33.34 -29.13 5.50
CA LEU A 48 -32.20 -29.20 4.58
C LEU A 48 -32.16 -27.99 3.63
N ILE A 49 -33.31 -27.51 3.13
CA ILE A 49 -33.41 -26.30 2.31
C ILE A 49 -32.97 -25.07 3.13
N LYS A 50 -33.45 -24.90 4.37
CA LYS A 50 -33.06 -23.77 5.23
C LYS A 50 -31.55 -23.76 5.50
N ILE A 51 -30.97 -24.92 5.84
CA ILE A 51 -29.52 -25.08 6.07
C ILE A 51 -28.75 -24.73 4.79
N ARG A 52 -29.21 -25.22 3.63
CA ARG A 52 -28.61 -24.92 2.33
C ARG A 52 -28.63 -23.43 2.03
N THR A 53 -29.77 -22.76 2.17
CA THR A 53 -29.92 -21.33 1.89
C THR A 53 -28.95 -20.48 2.72
N LEU A 54 -28.82 -20.78 4.02
CA LEU A 54 -27.88 -20.07 4.90
C LEU A 54 -26.42 -20.35 4.51
N ALA A 55 -26.09 -21.60 4.20
CA ALA A 55 -24.75 -21.96 3.77
C ALA A 55 -24.36 -21.29 2.43
N GLU A 56 -25.30 -21.21 1.48
CA GLU A 56 -25.12 -20.50 0.21
C GLU A 56 -24.99 -18.99 0.38
N ALA A 57 -25.64 -18.41 1.40
CA ALA A 57 -25.46 -17.02 1.81
C ALA A 57 -24.12 -16.76 2.54
N GLY A 58 -23.30 -17.79 2.74
CA GLY A 58 -21.98 -17.67 3.37
C GLY A 58 -22.00 -17.78 4.89
N VAL A 59 -23.14 -18.11 5.51
CA VAL A 59 -23.22 -18.32 6.96
C VAL A 59 -22.42 -19.58 7.33
N PRO A 60 -21.46 -19.49 8.28
CA PRO A 60 -20.69 -20.65 8.70
C PRO A 60 -21.60 -21.76 9.25
N LEU A 61 -21.33 -23.02 8.87
CA LEU A 61 -22.10 -24.18 9.32
C LEU A 61 -22.21 -24.28 10.85
N ALA A 62 -21.18 -23.88 11.59
CA ALA A 62 -21.22 -23.84 13.06
C ALA A 62 -22.31 -22.88 13.57
N ARG A 63 -22.49 -21.74 12.91
CA ARG A 63 -23.48 -20.73 13.31
C ARG A 63 -24.90 -21.10 12.90
N ILE A 64 -25.06 -21.78 11.76
CA ILE A 64 -26.36 -22.33 11.33
C ILE A 64 -26.96 -23.25 12.40
N ARG A 65 -26.11 -24.03 13.08
CA ARG A 65 -26.56 -24.89 14.18
C ARG A 65 -27.20 -24.08 15.31
N ASP A 66 -26.52 -23.02 15.75
CA ASP A 66 -26.99 -22.17 16.85
C ASP A 66 -28.28 -21.43 16.46
N LEU A 67 -28.39 -21.05 15.19
CA LEU A 67 -29.55 -20.35 14.62
C LEU A 67 -30.82 -21.19 14.55
N ARG A 68 -30.73 -22.53 14.56
CA ARG A 68 -31.93 -23.40 14.54
C ARG A 68 -32.74 -23.33 15.83
N SER A 69 -32.09 -23.04 16.95
CA SER A 69 -32.74 -22.87 18.26
C SER A 69 -32.99 -21.41 18.64
N ALA A 70 -32.58 -20.48 17.77
CA ALA A 70 -32.71 -19.05 18.02
C ALA A 70 -34.16 -18.58 17.84
N THR A 71 -34.55 -17.58 18.61
CA THR A 71 -35.75 -16.78 18.36
C THR A 71 -35.63 -15.98 17.07
N ASP A 72 -36.75 -15.52 16.52
CA ASP A 72 -36.75 -14.70 15.30
C ASP A 72 -35.89 -13.43 15.45
N GLU A 73 -35.80 -12.86 16.65
CA GLU A 73 -34.97 -11.68 16.92
C GLU A 73 -33.48 -12.04 16.92
N GLU A 74 -33.09 -13.10 17.65
CA GLU A 74 -31.71 -13.60 17.68
C GLU A 74 -31.23 -14.00 16.28
N PHE A 75 -32.11 -14.60 15.47
CA PHE A 75 -31.83 -14.95 14.09
C PHE A 75 -31.56 -13.71 13.24
N ARG A 76 -32.44 -12.70 13.30
CA ARG A 76 -32.27 -11.43 12.58
C ARG A 76 -31.04 -10.66 13.04
N GLN A 77 -30.69 -10.75 14.31
CA GLN A 77 -29.49 -10.11 14.85
C GLN A 77 -28.22 -10.79 14.34
N ALA A 78 -28.15 -12.13 14.39
CA ALA A 78 -27.00 -12.87 13.90
C ALA A 78 -26.77 -12.70 12.38
N LEU A 79 -27.84 -12.56 11.58
CA LEU A 79 -27.69 -12.25 10.16
C LEU A 79 -27.10 -10.86 9.92
N ARG A 80 -27.49 -9.85 10.71
CA ARG A 80 -26.91 -8.50 10.66
C ARG A 80 -25.42 -8.51 11.00
N GLU A 81 -25.04 -9.24 12.05
CA GLU A 81 -23.62 -9.40 12.43
C GLU A 81 -22.79 -10.01 11.29
N ILE A 82 -23.31 -11.02 10.60
CA ILE A 82 -22.62 -11.64 9.45
C ILE A 82 -22.53 -10.67 8.27
N GLU A 83 -23.58 -9.89 8.01
CA GLU A 83 -23.58 -8.86 6.97
C GLU A 83 -22.54 -7.77 7.24
N ASP A 84 -22.43 -7.33 8.50
CA ASP A 84 -21.43 -6.36 8.93
C ASP A 84 -20.00 -6.91 8.78
N GLU A 85 -19.74 -8.14 9.22
CA GLU A 85 -18.45 -8.82 9.05
C GLU A 85 -18.06 -8.95 7.57
N LEU A 86 -19.01 -9.32 6.71
CA LEU A 86 -18.80 -9.41 5.26
C LEU A 86 -18.50 -8.03 4.65
N THR A 87 -19.22 -6.99 5.09
CA THR A 87 -19.01 -5.62 4.64
C THR A 87 -17.61 -5.12 5.00
N ASP A 88 -17.15 -5.38 6.21
CA ASP A 88 -15.80 -5.05 6.66
C ASP A 88 -14.73 -5.82 5.89
N ARG A 89 -14.97 -7.11 5.62
CA ARG A 89 -14.07 -7.92 4.80
C ARG A 89 -13.98 -7.41 3.36
N ILE A 90 -15.11 -7.01 2.76
CA ILE A 90 -15.14 -6.37 1.44
C ILE A 90 -14.36 -5.06 1.46
N ARG A 91 -14.52 -4.23 2.49
CA ARG A 91 -13.77 -2.98 2.64
C ARG A 91 -12.26 -3.25 2.68
N GLY A 92 -11.81 -4.23 3.47
CA GLY A 92 -10.41 -4.63 3.56
C GLY A 92 -9.84 -5.19 2.25
N LEU A 93 -10.62 -6.01 1.54
CA LEU A 93 -10.25 -6.56 0.23
C LEU A 93 -10.13 -5.45 -0.83
N ARG A 94 -11.06 -4.49 -0.86
CA ARG A 94 -10.99 -3.32 -1.76
C ARG A 94 -9.79 -2.44 -1.47
N ALA A 95 -9.47 -2.18 -0.21
CA ALA A 95 -8.27 -1.43 0.18
C ALA A 95 -7.00 -2.15 -0.28
N THR A 96 -6.93 -3.47 -0.10
CA THR A 96 -5.80 -4.28 -0.58
C THR A 96 -5.67 -4.25 -2.10
N GLN A 97 -6.79 -4.35 -2.82
CA GLN A 97 -6.80 -4.22 -4.28
C GLN A 97 -6.32 -2.83 -4.72
N GLY A 98 -6.70 -1.76 -4.00
CA GLY A 98 -6.19 -0.41 -4.22
C GLY A 98 -4.67 -0.32 -4.09
N ARG A 99 -4.11 -0.86 -3.01
CA ARG A 99 -2.65 -0.92 -2.80
C ARG A 99 -1.94 -1.70 -3.91
N LEU A 100 -2.46 -2.86 -4.30
CA LEU A 100 -1.88 -3.66 -5.39
C LEU A 100 -1.88 -2.90 -6.73
N ARG A 101 -2.92 -2.13 -7.03
CA ARG A 101 -2.97 -1.28 -8.23
C ARG A 101 -1.92 -0.17 -8.17
N GLN A 102 -1.72 0.46 -7.02
CA GLN A 102 -0.67 1.48 -6.83
C GLN A 102 0.72 0.88 -7.01
N LEU A 103 0.98 -0.28 -6.40
CA LEU A 103 2.25 -1.01 -6.57
C LEU A 103 2.49 -1.38 -8.04
N ALA A 104 1.48 -1.90 -8.74
CA ALA A 104 1.58 -2.25 -10.15
C ALA A 104 1.80 -1.04 -11.08
N ALA A 105 1.39 0.15 -10.66
CA ALA A 105 1.66 1.41 -11.35
C ALA A 105 3.07 1.97 -11.06
N GLY A 106 3.92 1.24 -10.34
CA GLY A 106 5.29 1.65 -10.01
C GLY A 106 5.41 2.43 -8.69
N CYS A 107 4.33 2.61 -7.94
CA CYS A 107 4.38 3.27 -6.63
C CYS A 107 4.73 2.26 -5.53
N LEU A 108 5.99 1.84 -5.45
CA LEU A 108 6.49 0.89 -4.45
C LEU A 108 6.41 1.40 -3.00
N ALA A 109 6.36 2.72 -2.83
CA ALA A 109 5.81 3.41 -1.68
C ALA A 109 4.93 4.54 -2.23
N PRO A 110 3.68 4.73 -1.78
CA PRO A 110 2.89 5.87 -2.25
C PRO A 110 3.51 7.13 -1.64
N LEU A 111 4.45 7.73 -2.37
CA LEU A 111 4.77 9.13 -2.17
C LEU A 111 3.45 9.91 -2.24
N PRO A 112 3.27 10.95 -1.40
CA PRO A 112 2.09 11.80 -1.49
C PRO A 112 1.88 12.29 -2.92
N THR A 113 0.62 12.45 -3.33
CA THR A 113 0.26 12.86 -4.71
C THR A 113 0.99 14.14 -5.14
N GLU A 114 1.20 15.07 -4.21
CA GLU A 114 1.94 16.31 -4.45
C GLU A 114 3.42 16.08 -4.81
N VAL A 115 4.07 15.07 -4.21
CA VAL A 115 5.44 14.69 -4.55
C VAL A 115 5.48 14.08 -5.95
N GLY A 116 4.52 13.19 -6.27
CA GLY A 116 4.40 12.64 -7.62
C GLY A 116 4.22 13.73 -8.68
N ALA A 117 3.32 14.68 -8.45
CA ALA A 117 3.09 15.81 -9.35
C ALA A 117 4.31 16.73 -9.49
N HIS A 118 5.08 16.93 -8.42
CA HIS A 118 6.32 17.70 -8.46
C HIS A 118 7.40 17.01 -9.29
N LEU A 119 7.58 15.69 -9.13
CA LEU A 119 8.54 14.91 -9.92
C LEU A 119 8.22 14.97 -11.43
N GLU A 120 6.93 14.98 -11.81
CA GLU A 120 6.51 15.20 -13.20
C GLU A 120 6.85 16.60 -13.72
N HIS A 121 6.82 17.63 -12.86
CA HIS A 121 7.18 18.99 -13.22
C HIS A 121 8.68 19.17 -13.48
N LEU A 122 9.55 18.40 -12.81
CA LEU A 122 11.00 18.47 -13.02
C LEU A 122 11.36 18.31 -14.50
N ALA A 123 10.77 17.34 -15.19
CA ALA A 123 11.00 17.13 -16.63
C ALA A 123 10.58 18.35 -17.48
N ARG A 124 9.50 19.05 -17.10
CA ARG A 124 9.04 20.26 -17.80
C ARG A 124 9.98 21.45 -17.59
N TRP A 125 10.69 21.48 -16.47
CA TRP A 125 11.70 22.50 -16.18
C TRP A 125 13.07 22.20 -16.78
N GLY A 126 13.24 21.08 -17.47
CA GLY A 126 14.48 20.73 -18.17
C GLY A 126 15.44 19.87 -17.35
N PHE A 127 15.01 19.31 -16.22
CA PHE A 127 15.81 18.31 -15.51
C PHE A 127 15.87 17.00 -16.30
N THR A 128 16.99 16.30 -16.19
CA THR A 128 17.20 15.00 -16.82
C THR A 128 16.34 13.91 -16.17
N PRO A 129 16.01 12.83 -16.89
CA PRO A 129 15.34 11.67 -16.29
C PRO A 129 16.10 11.09 -15.09
N ARG A 130 17.45 11.08 -15.17
CA ARG A 130 18.34 10.66 -14.08
C ARG A 130 18.07 11.46 -12.80
N TRP A 131 17.96 12.78 -12.91
CA TRP A 131 17.67 13.62 -11.75
C TRP A 131 16.28 13.33 -11.16
N ALA A 132 15.26 13.15 -12.01
CA ALA A 132 13.92 12.83 -11.56
C ALA A 132 13.85 11.47 -10.83
N ASP A 133 14.59 10.47 -11.31
CA ASP A 133 14.67 9.16 -10.67
C ASP A 133 15.40 9.24 -9.32
N LEU A 134 16.52 9.96 -9.27
CA LEU A 134 17.26 10.23 -8.03
C LEU A 134 16.39 10.95 -6.99
N GLN A 135 15.63 11.96 -7.41
CA GLN A 135 14.69 12.68 -6.54
C GLN A 135 13.57 11.77 -6.04
N ARG A 136 13.06 10.87 -6.88
CA ARG A 136 12.05 9.89 -6.47
C ARG A 136 12.59 8.97 -5.37
N ASP A 137 13.77 8.41 -5.58
CA ASP A 137 14.38 7.46 -4.64
C ASP A 137 14.73 8.14 -3.31
N LEU A 138 15.22 9.38 -3.36
CA LEU A 138 15.46 10.23 -2.20
C LEU A 138 14.18 10.43 -1.39
N TRP A 139 13.09 10.83 -2.05
CA TRP A 139 11.82 11.07 -1.35
C TRP A 139 11.24 9.78 -0.77
N ILE A 140 11.34 8.65 -1.47
CA ILE A 140 10.90 7.36 -0.92
C ILE A 140 11.61 7.09 0.41
N LEU A 141 12.92 7.34 0.45
CA LEU A 141 13.73 7.10 1.62
C LEU A 141 13.43 8.10 2.75
N VAL A 142 13.26 9.38 2.44
CA VAL A 142 12.92 10.42 3.43
C VAL A 142 11.54 10.14 4.05
N PHE A 143 10.53 9.85 3.24
CA PHE A 143 9.19 9.49 3.73
C PHE A 143 9.18 8.19 4.53
N ALA A 144 10.07 7.25 4.23
CA ALA A 144 10.19 6.00 4.98
C ALA A 144 10.90 6.17 6.34
N THR A 145 11.80 7.14 6.46
CA THR A 145 12.74 7.25 7.60
C THR A 145 12.43 8.40 8.54
N HIS A 146 11.86 9.49 8.03
CA HIS A 146 11.51 10.69 8.78
C HIS A 146 10.08 11.16 8.44
N PRO A 147 9.05 10.31 8.64
CA PRO A 147 7.69 10.58 8.17
C PRO A 147 7.10 11.89 8.71
N ASP A 148 7.47 12.28 9.93
CA ASP A 148 6.95 13.49 10.60
C ASP A 148 7.50 14.79 9.99
N HIS A 149 8.68 14.75 9.36
CA HIS A 149 9.34 15.91 8.77
C HIS A 149 9.37 15.90 7.24
N ALA A 150 9.16 14.73 6.63
CA ALA A 150 9.30 14.52 5.19
C ALA A 150 8.48 15.51 4.35
N ILE A 151 7.26 15.82 4.79
CA ILE A 151 6.39 16.75 4.06
C ILE A 151 6.89 18.18 4.13
N THR A 152 7.37 18.63 5.29
CA THR A 152 7.92 19.99 5.46
C THR A 152 9.20 20.16 4.64
N LEU A 153 10.07 19.16 4.65
CA LEU A 153 11.28 19.17 3.82
C LEU A 153 10.94 19.18 2.32
N PHE A 154 9.91 18.44 1.91
CA PHE A 154 9.42 18.45 0.54
C PHE A 154 8.90 19.83 0.13
N HIS A 155 8.15 20.51 1.01
CA HIS A 155 7.62 21.85 0.73
C HIS A 155 8.76 22.86 0.59
N ASP A 156 9.77 22.85 1.47
CA ASP A 156 10.94 23.73 1.35
C ASP A 156 11.71 23.51 0.03
N GLN A 157 11.90 22.25 -0.37
CA GLN A 157 12.53 21.94 -1.66
C GLN A 157 11.65 22.37 -2.84
N ALA A 158 10.34 22.15 -2.78
CA ALA A 158 9.43 22.56 -3.83
C ALA A 158 9.40 24.09 -4.01
N GLU A 159 9.40 24.85 -2.92
CA GLU A 159 9.52 26.31 -2.92
C GLU A 159 10.86 26.76 -3.51
N THR A 160 11.96 26.07 -3.17
CA THR A 160 13.30 26.31 -3.76
C THR A 160 13.27 26.25 -5.28
N LEU A 161 12.66 25.19 -5.81
CA LEU A 161 12.61 24.95 -7.26
C LEU A 161 11.56 25.82 -7.95
N ALA A 162 10.68 26.49 -7.21
CA ALA A 162 9.77 27.48 -7.75
C ALA A 162 10.48 28.79 -8.11
N ASP A 163 11.54 29.17 -7.36
CA ASP A 163 12.39 30.32 -7.69
C ASP A 163 13.25 30.01 -8.94
N PRO A 164 13.10 30.77 -10.05
CA PRO A 164 13.87 30.55 -11.27
C PRO A 164 15.39 30.62 -11.07
N ALA A 165 15.90 31.50 -10.20
CA ALA A 165 17.32 31.67 -9.98
C ALA A 165 17.92 30.47 -9.25
N LEU A 166 17.25 30.01 -8.19
CA LEU A 166 17.67 28.81 -7.44
C LEU A 166 17.49 27.55 -8.28
N ARG A 167 16.36 27.40 -8.97
CA ARG A 167 16.14 26.28 -9.90
C ARG A 167 17.24 26.17 -10.96
N GLN A 168 17.75 27.30 -11.46
CA GLN A 168 18.86 27.27 -12.42
C GLN A 168 20.13 26.65 -11.81
N LEU A 169 20.41 26.87 -10.53
CA LEU A 169 21.54 26.22 -9.85
C LEU A 169 21.36 24.69 -9.78
N PHE A 170 20.14 24.23 -9.51
CA PHE A 170 19.84 22.79 -9.52
C PHE A 170 19.92 22.19 -10.92
N LEU A 171 19.49 22.90 -11.96
CA LEU A 171 19.68 22.48 -13.34
C LEU A 171 21.16 22.41 -13.71
N ASP A 172 21.94 23.45 -13.37
CA ASP A 172 23.39 23.46 -13.60
C ASP A 172 24.07 22.31 -12.85
N TYR A 173 23.62 22.00 -11.62
CA TYR A 173 24.07 20.84 -10.84
C TYR A 173 23.75 19.54 -11.57
N ASP A 174 22.51 19.32 -12.02
CA ASP A 174 22.14 18.11 -12.76
C ASP A 174 23.02 17.91 -14.01
N HIS A 175 23.19 18.97 -14.81
CA HIS A 175 24.00 18.91 -16.03
C HIS A 175 25.50 18.79 -15.76
N ALA A 176 25.98 19.22 -14.57
CA ALA A 176 27.37 19.07 -14.18
C ALA A 176 27.80 17.60 -14.09
N HIS A 177 26.85 16.67 -13.95
CA HIS A 177 27.13 15.23 -13.94
C HIS A 177 27.98 14.79 -15.13
N ASP A 178 27.70 15.34 -16.30
CA ASP A 178 28.26 14.93 -17.59
C ASP A 178 29.52 15.74 -17.97
N LEU A 179 30.00 16.60 -17.06
CA LEU A 179 31.24 17.33 -17.21
C LEU A 179 32.44 16.49 -16.78
N ASP A 180 33.61 16.82 -17.33
CA ASP A 180 34.86 16.33 -16.80
C ASP A 180 35.11 16.92 -15.40
N ALA A 181 35.67 16.12 -14.50
CA ALA A 181 35.95 16.57 -13.13
C ALA A 181 36.90 17.77 -13.07
N ASP A 182 37.70 18.03 -14.11
CA ASP A 182 38.61 19.17 -14.19
C ASP A 182 38.05 20.40 -14.92
N ASP A 183 36.76 20.36 -15.30
CA ASP A 183 36.11 21.47 -15.99
C ASP A 183 35.97 22.69 -15.05
N PRO A 184 36.48 23.88 -15.43
CA PRO A 184 36.44 25.08 -14.60
C PRO A 184 35.02 25.56 -14.29
N ARG A 185 34.00 25.10 -15.03
CA ARG A 185 32.60 25.38 -14.73
C ARG A 185 32.13 24.77 -13.41
N ILE A 186 32.78 23.70 -12.95
CA ILE A 186 32.47 23.08 -11.65
C ILE A 186 32.83 24.02 -10.50
N ASP A 187 33.98 24.71 -10.58
CA ASP A 187 34.42 25.65 -9.55
C ASP A 187 33.50 26.89 -9.47
N ASP A 188 33.08 27.42 -10.63
CA ASP A 188 32.11 28.51 -10.70
C ASP A 188 30.76 28.11 -10.10
N LEU A 189 30.27 26.92 -10.46
CA LEU A 189 29.01 26.39 -9.95
C LEU A 189 29.06 26.17 -8.44
N ALA A 190 30.14 25.60 -7.91
CA ALA A 190 30.32 25.41 -6.46
C ALA A 190 30.18 26.74 -5.71
N ARG A 191 30.82 27.79 -6.23
CA ARG A 191 30.80 29.13 -5.65
C ARG A 191 29.39 29.73 -5.66
N ARG A 192 28.69 29.65 -6.80
CA ARG A 192 27.31 30.14 -6.92
C ARG A 192 26.35 29.41 -5.97
N ILE A 193 26.51 28.09 -5.80
CA ILE A 193 25.69 27.30 -4.86
C ILE A 193 25.99 27.71 -3.41
N ALA A 194 27.26 27.87 -3.04
CA ALA A 194 27.65 28.29 -1.69
C ALA A 194 27.15 29.71 -1.35
N GLU A 195 27.26 30.65 -2.29
CA GLU A 195 26.70 32.01 -2.17
C GLU A 195 25.19 31.98 -1.95
N ALA A 196 24.43 31.29 -2.82
CA ALA A 196 22.98 31.19 -2.72
C ALA A 196 22.51 30.49 -1.44
N THR A 197 23.23 29.47 -0.98
CA THR A 197 22.93 28.78 0.29
C THR A 197 23.09 29.73 1.47
N ARG A 198 24.16 30.55 1.48
CA ARG A 198 24.42 31.53 2.54
C ARG A 198 23.40 32.67 2.55
N GLU A 199 22.98 33.15 1.38
CA GLU A 199 21.94 34.19 1.27
C GLU A 199 20.58 33.71 1.79
N ARG A 200 20.23 32.43 1.56
CA ARG A 200 18.94 31.88 1.96
C ARG A 200 18.85 31.49 3.42
N TYR A 201 19.87 30.80 3.94
CA TYR A 201 19.83 30.24 5.30
C TYR A 201 20.61 31.09 6.32
N GLY A 202 21.40 32.08 5.90
CA GLY A 202 22.17 32.94 6.80
C GLY A 202 23.31 32.20 7.50
N LEU A 203 23.45 32.40 8.82
CA LEU A 203 24.37 31.64 9.70
C LEU A 203 23.72 30.34 10.22
N ASP A 204 22.42 30.16 10.00
CA ASP A 204 21.73 28.95 10.39
C ASP A 204 22.03 27.85 9.35
N GLU A 205 22.30 26.64 9.83
CA GLU A 205 22.43 25.49 8.93
C GLU A 205 21.09 25.25 8.21
N PRO A 206 21.10 24.87 6.92
CA PRO A 206 19.90 24.39 6.26
C PRO A 206 19.31 23.26 7.10
N PRO A 207 17.99 23.04 7.05
CA PRO A 207 17.36 21.95 7.80
C PRO A 207 17.99 20.62 7.37
N GLU A 208 18.99 20.17 8.13
CA GLU A 208 19.61 18.88 7.92
C GLU A 208 18.58 17.82 8.32
N LEU A 209 18.44 16.81 7.46
CA LEU A 209 17.94 15.52 7.91
C LEU A 209 18.93 15.05 8.97
N ASP A 210 18.58 15.26 10.25
CA ASP A 210 19.35 14.96 11.46
C ASP A 210 20.70 14.30 11.18
N ALA A 211 21.81 15.03 11.39
CA ALA A 211 23.19 14.58 11.17
C ALA A 211 23.53 13.22 11.84
N ALA A 212 22.68 12.72 12.74
CA ALA A 212 22.75 11.37 13.30
C ALA A 212 22.23 10.25 12.38
N SER A 213 21.64 10.55 11.23
CA SER A 213 21.06 9.56 10.31
C SER A 213 22.10 9.10 9.27
N ASP A 214 22.37 7.80 9.21
CA ASP A 214 23.27 7.19 8.20
C ASP A 214 22.76 7.33 6.75
N ILE A 215 21.51 7.76 6.59
CA ILE A 215 20.71 7.68 5.37
C ILE A 215 20.97 8.85 4.42
N PRO A 216 20.93 10.14 4.84
CA PRO A 216 21.41 11.26 4.04
C PRO A 216 22.85 11.07 3.56
N ALA A 217 23.72 10.55 4.42
CA ALA A 217 25.10 10.21 4.06
C ALA A 217 25.19 9.06 3.03
N LEU A 218 24.27 8.09 3.07
CA LEU A 218 24.19 7.00 2.08
C LEU A 218 23.72 7.51 0.71
N ILE A 219 22.72 8.40 0.68
CA ILE A 219 22.26 9.06 -0.54
C ILE A 219 23.40 9.88 -1.14
N GLN A 220 24.01 10.79 -0.36
CA GLN A 220 25.09 11.63 -0.85
C GLN A 220 26.28 10.80 -1.38
N ARG A 221 26.61 9.69 -0.72
CA ARG A 221 27.62 8.73 -1.21
C ARG A 221 27.21 8.08 -2.53
N THR A 222 25.94 7.73 -2.70
CA THR A 222 25.42 7.12 -3.93
C THR A 222 25.41 8.11 -5.08
N VAL A 223 25.01 9.37 -4.82
CA VAL A 223 25.05 10.48 -5.78
C VAL A 223 26.49 10.82 -6.17
N ASN A 224 27.39 10.98 -5.20
CA ASN A 224 28.81 11.28 -5.49
C ASN A 224 29.51 10.12 -6.22
N ALA A 225 29.11 8.87 -5.98
CA ALA A 225 29.69 7.72 -6.66
C ALA A 225 29.27 7.62 -8.15
N SER A 226 28.20 8.30 -8.57
CA SER A 226 27.71 8.22 -9.95
C SER A 226 28.44 9.16 -10.93
N SER A 227 29.09 10.22 -10.43
CA SER A 227 29.86 11.15 -11.27
C SER A 227 31.07 11.76 -10.52
N PRO A 228 32.29 11.67 -11.10
CA PRO A 228 33.47 12.36 -10.59
C PRO A 228 33.29 13.89 -10.48
N ALA A 229 32.51 14.49 -11.38
CA ALA A 229 32.22 15.93 -11.35
C ALA A 229 31.32 16.31 -10.17
N TRP A 230 30.27 15.53 -9.88
CA TRP A 230 29.44 15.73 -8.69
C TRP A 230 30.23 15.53 -7.39
N GLN A 231 31.10 14.53 -7.33
CA GLN A 231 31.98 14.32 -6.18
C GLN A 231 32.88 15.54 -5.91
N ARG A 232 33.50 16.10 -6.96
CA ARG A 232 34.30 17.32 -6.83
C ARG A 232 33.44 18.50 -6.40
N LEU A 233 32.27 18.68 -7.01
CA LEU A 233 31.33 19.77 -6.71
C LEU A 233 30.91 19.77 -5.23
N ASP A 234 30.54 18.61 -4.68
CA ASP A 234 30.22 18.44 -3.25
C ASP A 234 31.43 18.80 -2.36
N THR A 235 32.63 18.35 -2.74
CA THR A 235 33.88 18.67 -2.01
C THR A 235 34.13 20.18 -1.95
N LEU A 236 33.97 20.88 -3.08
CA LEU A 236 34.16 22.33 -3.17
C LEU A 236 33.11 23.11 -2.38
N ILE A 237 31.84 22.71 -2.47
CA ILE A 237 30.75 23.35 -1.72
C ILE A 237 31.01 23.24 -0.21
N ARG A 238 31.43 22.06 0.28
CA ARG A 238 31.78 21.87 1.71
C ARG A 238 32.96 22.72 2.14
N ALA A 239 34.03 22.77 1.33
CA ALA A 239 35.22 23.56 1.64
C ALA A 239 34.91 25.06 1.76
N GLN A 240 34.00 25.59 0.93
CA GLN A 240 33.60 26.99 0.94
C GLN A 240 32.59 27.35 2.04
N ARG A 241 31.94 26.36 2.66
CA ARG A 241 31.09 26.56 3.84
C ARG A 241 31.88 26.53 5.15
N ALA A 242 33.03 25.86 5.16
CA ALA A 242 33.94 25.83 6.30
C ALA A 242 34.88 27.06 6.39
N ALA A 243 34.83 27.96 5.40
CA ALA A 243 35.65 29.16 5.27
C ALA A 243 34.81 30.42 5.49
#